data_AF-A0A412YJU9-F1
#
_entry.id   AF-A0A412YJU9-F1
#
_cell.length_a   1.000
_cell.length_b   1.000
_cell.length_c   1.000
_cell.angle_alpha   90.00
_cell.angle_beta   90.00
_cell.angle_gamma   90.00
#
_symmetry.space_group_name_H-M   'P 1'
#
loop_
_entity.id
_entity.type
_entity.pdbx_description
1 polymer ?
#
loop_
_entity_poly.entity_id
_entity_poly.type
_entity_poly.pdbx_seq_one_letter_code
_entity_poly.pdbx_strand_id
1 'polypeptide(L)'
;MNNQGKDSSTLKEEFNCLSQKLCDYLSSLCYSSYITSSCACRLLKTLVKSDFLEIYNFNYTPFEDIFSDVIKPNISIKHVHGTINDDNIIIGIEDEVEIPEAFCFLLKSHNKHYRSVNLGESLFENDDIIFFGHSLGLTDYYYFSNFFLTQSGNIRSENIVKKKITIVTYNYESAENILLQLRKMNNKSTLRLFENNDLRIYCTKEKDSVTQFDSYLEELIYDIKKENLELAITKKRAGIRRIN
;
A
#
# COMPACT_ATOMS: atom_id res chain seq x y z
N MET A 1 -11.38 -5.22 -45.30
CA MET A 1 -11.23 -6.26 -44.26
C MET A 1 -10.16 -5.81 -43.29
N ASN A 2 -10.55 -5.64 -42.01
CA ASN A 2 -9.79 -5.43 -40.77
C ASN A 2 -8.26 -5.18 -40.82
N ASN A 3 -7.82 -3.92 -40.86
CA ASN A 3 -6.49 -3.54 -40.37
C ASN A 3 -6.45 -3.44 -38.84
N GLN A 4 -7.54 -2.97 -38.19
CA GLN A 4 -7.61 -2.83 -36.73
C GLN A 4 -7.42 -4.16 -35.96
N GLY A 5 -7.89 -5.29 -36.51
CA GLY A 5 -7.75 -6.60 -35.87
C GLY A 5 -6.33 -7.19 -35.92
N LYS A 6 -5.55 -6.81 -36.94
CA LYS A 6 -4.16 -7.30 -37.14
C LYS A 6 -3.16 -6.47 -36.34
N ASP A 7 -3.43 -5.17 -36.18
CA ASP A 7 -2.63 -4.27 -35.35
C ASP A 7 -2.83 -4.57 -33.85
N SER A 8 -4.06 -4.88 -33.42
CA SER A 8 -4.37 -5.27 -32.03
C SER A 8 -3.70 -6.59 -31.62
N SER A 9 -3.67 -7.61 -32.49
CA SER A 9 -3.02 -8.90 -32.17
C SER A 9 -1.51 -8.74 -32.00
N THR A 10 -0.89 -7.95 -32.86
CA THR A 10 0.56 -7.64 -32.78
C THR A 10 0.88 -6.88 -31.49
N LEU A 11 0.09 -5.86 -31.14
CA LEU A 11 0.26 -5.12 -29.89
C LEU A 11 0.06 -5.99 -28.64
N LYS A 12 -0.84 -6.96 -28.69
CA LYS A 12 -1.03 -7.92 -27.59
C LYS A 12 0.21 -8.79 -27.39
N GLU A 13 0.82 -9.27 -28.46
CA GLU A 13 2.07 -10.04 -28.41
C GLU A 13 3.23 -9.18 -27.88
N GLU A 14 3.35 -7.93 -28.33
CA GLU A 14 4.35 -6.98 -27.82
C GLU A 14 4.16 -6.68 -26.33
N PHE A 15 2.92 -6.49 -25.87
CA PHE A 15 2.61 -6.28 -24.46
C PHE A 15 2.97 -7.50 -23.60
N ASN A 16 2.67 -8.71 -24.06
CA ASN A 16 3.06 -9.93 -23.38
C ASN A 16 4.59 -10.08 -23.32
N CYS A 17 5.28 -9.76 -24.42
CA CYS A 17 6.74 -9.77 -24.48
C CYS A 17 7.35 -8.76 -23.51
N LEU A 18 6.82 -7.53 -23.44
CA LEU A 18 7.22 -6.51 -22.48
C LEU A 18 7.03 -6.99 -21.03
N SER A 19 5.87 -7.58 -20.74
CA SER A 19 5.56 -8.11 -19.40
C SER A 19 6.55 -9.20 -18.99
N GLN A 20 6.85 -10.15 -19.90
CA GLN A 20 7.84 -11.19 -19.68
C GLN A 20 9.24 -10.60 -19.47
N LYS A 21 9.64 -9.62 -20.30
CA LYS A 21 10.95 -8.96 -20.17
C LYS A 21 11.09 -8.21 -18.85
N LEU A 22 10.00 -7.65 -18.32
CA LEU A 22 10.00 -7.06 -16.98
C LEU A 22 10.20 -8.13 -15.90
N CYS A 23 9.49 -9.27 -15.98
CA CYS A 23 9.73 -10.41 -15.08
C CYS A 23 11.19 -10.84 -15.13
N ASP A 24 11.72 -11.11 -16.33
CA ASP A 24 13.10 -11.54 -16.55
C ASP A 24 14.10 -10.55 -15.91
N TYR A 25 13.89 -9.25 -16.12
CA TYR A 25 14.73 -8.21 -15.54
C TYR A 25 14.68 -8.22 -14.02
N LEU A 26 13.48 -8.20 -13.43
CA LEU A 26 13.32 -8.18 -11.98
C LEU A 26 13.89 -9.44 -11.32
N SER A 27 13.63 -10.63 -11.89
CA SER A 27 14.20 -11.89 -11.41
C SER A 27 15.72 -11.97 -11.53
N SER A 28 16.33 -11.17 -12.41
CA SER A 28 17.79 -11.11 -12.55
C SER A 28 18.49 -10.24 -11.49
N LEU A 29 17.73 -9.42 -10.76
CA LEU A 29 18.29 -8.53 -9.74
C LEU A 29 18.70 -9.29 -8.48
N CYS A 30 19.73 -8.78 -7.80
CA CYS A 30 20.19 -9.34 -6.54
C CYS A 30 19.45 -8.71 -5.36
N TYR A 31 18.70 -9.54 -4.62
CA TYR A 31 17.92 -9.14 -3.45
C TYR A 31 18.56 -9.57 -2.12
N SER A 32 19.80 -10.06 -2.14
CA SER A 32 20.46 -10.69 -0.99
C SER A 32 20.90 -9.72 0.12
N SER A 33 20.61 -8.42 -0.03
CA SER A 33 20.99 -7.41 0.96
C SER A 33 20.08 -6.19 0.90
N TYR A 34 19.74 -5.67 2.07
CA TYR A 34 19.08 -4.38 2.24
C TYR A 34 19.79 -3.56 3.32
N ILE A 35 19.61 -2.26 3.32
CA ILE A 35 20.23 -1.36 4.30
C ILE A 35 19.44 -1.45 5.61
N THR A 36 20.00 -2.15 6.60
CA THR A 36 19.34 -2.40 7.91
C THR A 36 19.08 -1.12 8.72
N SER A 37 19.83 -0.05 8.48
CA SER A 37 19.65 1.27 9.10
C SER A 37 18.63 2.15 8.36
N SER A 38 18.13 1.74 7.20
CA SER A 38 17.14 2.51 6.43
C SER A 38 15.84 2.71 7.20
N CYS A 39 15.14 3.82 6.94
CA CYS A 39 13.83 4.08 7.54
C CYS A 39 12.83 2.94 7.26
N ALA A 40 12.88 2.34 6.06
CA ALA A 40 12.05 1.20 5.68
C ALA A 40 12.27 0.00 6.61
N CYS A 41 13.53 -0.41 6.79
CA CYS A 41 13.86 -1.54 7.65
C CYS A 41 13.53 -1.26 9.12
N ARG A 42 13.82 -0.05 9.61
CA ARG A 42 13.51 0.34 10.99
C ARG A 42 12.01 0.34 11.26
N LEU A 43 11.20 0.85 10.33
CA LEU A 43 9.75 0.78 10.40
C LEU A 43 9.26 -0.67 10.40
N LEU A 44 9.70 -1.48 9.44
CA LEU A 44 9.27 -2.88 9.33
C LEU A 44 9.60 -3.66 10.61
N LYS A 45 10.83 -3.53 11.14
CA LYS A 45 11.25 -4.15 12.41
C LYS A 45 10.41 -3.71 13.61
N THR A 46 9.83 -2.51 13.58
CA THR A 46 8.87 -2.06 14.58
C THR A 46 7.51 -2.70 14.36
N LEU A 47 6.99 -2.66 13.12
CA LEU A 47 5.65 -3.14 12.79
C LEU A 47 5.48 -4.65 12.98
N VAL A 48 6.49 -5.48 12.66
CA VAL A 48 6.43 -6.96 12.83
C VAL A 48 6.29 -7.43 14.29
N LYS A 49 6.30 -6.49 15.24
CA LYS A 49 5.99 -6.73 16.65
C LYS A 49 4.49 -6.63 16.96
N SER A 50 3.68 -6.05 16.07
CA SER A 50 2.23 -5.99 16.20
C SER A 50 1.60 -7.34 15.85
N ASP A 51 0.61 -7.75 16.65
CA ASP A 51 -0.21 -8.94 16.37
C ASP A 51 -1.31 -8.68 15.32
N PHE A 52 -1.53 -7.42 14.92
CA PHE A 52 -2.60 -6.98 14.01
C PHE A 52 -2.09 -6.46 12.66
N LEU A 53 -0.82 -6.71 12.33
CA LEU A 53 -0.20 -6.16 11.13
C LEU A 53 -0.77 -6.79 9.84
N GLU A 54 -1.36 -5.95 8.99
CA GLU A 54 -1.64 -6.25 7.58
C GLU A 54 -0.71 -5.44 6.67
N ILE A 55 -0.09 -6.11 5.70
CA ILE A 55 0.76 -5.44 4.69
C ILE A 55 0.10 -5.58 3.32
N TYR A 56 -0.10 -4.45 2.65
CA TYR A 56 -0.48 -4.39 1.24
C TYR A 56 0.73 -3.93 0.43
N ASN A 57 1.32 -4.86 -0.32
CA ASN A 57 2.51 -4.61 -1.11
C ASN A 57 2.14 -4.35 -2.58
N PHE A 58 2.57 -3.21 -3.10
CA PHE A 58 2.36 -2.81 -4.49
C PHE A 58 3.56 -3.13 -5.40
N ASN A 59 4.70 -3.53 -4.81
CA ASN A 59 5.91 -3.84 -5.54
C ASN A 59 5.89 -5.28 -6.07
N TYR A 60 6.36 -5.47 -7.30
CA TYR A 60 6.53 -6.79 -7.91
C TYR A 60 7.70 -7.59 -7.32
N THR A 61 8.64 -6.92 -6.66
CA THR A 61 9.86 -7.52 -6.12
C THR A 61 9.56 -8.50 -4.99
N PRO A 62 10.42 -9.51 -4.75
CA PRO A 62 10.18 -10.57 -3.79
C PRO A 62 10.36 -10.08 -2.34
N PHE A 63 9.37 -9.36 -1.83
CA PHE A 63 9.42 -8.63 -0.55
C PHE A 63 9.75 -9.56 0.64
N GLU A 64 9.13 -10.73 0.67
CA GLU A 64 9.33 -11.76 1.69
C GLU A 64 10.75 -12.31 1.67
N ASP A 65 11.37 -12.45 0.50
CA ASP A 65 12.74 -12.94 0.38
C ASP A 65 13.73 -11.86 0.81
N ILE A 66 13.51 -10.61 0.37
CA ILE A 66 14.32 -9.45 0.74
C ILE A 66 14.38 -9.29 2.26
N PHE A 67 13.24 -9.44 2.94
CA PHE A 67 13.12 -9.23 4.38
C PHE A 67 12.89 -10.53 5.16
N SER A 68 13.41 -11.65 4.66
CA SER A 68 13.21 -12.98 5.24
C SER A 68 13.73 -13.13 6.67
N ASP A 69 14.69 -12.30 7.09
CA ASP A 69 15.21 -12.24 8.46
C ASP A 69 14.35 -11.38 9.41
N VAL A 70 13.41 -10.60 8.88
CA VAL A 70 12.53 -9.69 9.65
C VAL A 70 11.08 -10.15 9.65
N ILE A 71 10.57 -10.59 8.50
CA ILE A 71 9.17 -10.99 8.31
C ILE A 71 8.97 -12.37 8.90
N LYS A 72 7.98 -12.48 9.81
CA LYS A 72 7.58 -13.77 10.37
C LYS A 72 6.59 -14.46 9.42
N PRO A 73 6.56 -15.80 9.38
CA PRO A 73 5.65 -16.55 8.50
C PRO A 73 4.16 -16.29 8.70
N ASN A 74 3.75 -15.72 9.83
CA ASN A 74 2.35 -15.47 10.18
C ASN A 74 1.87 -14.05 9.83
N ILE A 75 2.70 -13.21 9.21
CA ILE A 75 2.30 -11.86 8.80
C ILE A 75 1.50 -11.97 7.49
N SER A 76 0.32 -11.36 7.46
CA SER A 76 -0.51 -11.32 6.26
C SER A 76 0.03 -10.28 5.28
N ILE A 77 0.63 -10.73 4.19
CA ILE A 77 1.12 -9.90 3.09
C ILE A 77 0.23 -10.14 1.86
N LYS A 78 -0.38 -9.07 1.36
CA LYS A 78 -1.25 -9.09 0.18
C LYS A 78 -0.57 -8.31 -0.94
N HIS A 79 -0.19 -9.01 -2.02
CA HIS A 79 0.43 -8.40 -3.20
C HIS A 79 -0.64 -7.83 -4.13
N VAL A 80 -0.84 -6.51 -4.10
CA VAL A 80 -1.91 -5.82 -4.85
C VAL A 80 -1.75 -5.98 -6.36
N HIS A 81 -0.50 -5.97 -6.85
CA HIS A 81 -0.17 -6.16 -8.26
C HIS A 81 0.54 -7.49 -8.53
N GLY A 82 0.41 -8.47 -7.64
CA GLY A 82 1.19 -9.71 -7.72
C GLY A 82 2.68 -9.51 -7.43
N THR A 83 3.43 -10.60 -7.56
CA THR A 83 4.86 -10.71 -7.27
C THR A 83 5.53 -11.60 -8.30
N ILE A 84 6.82 -11.35 -8.57
CA ILE A 84 7.60 -12.19 -9.49
C ILE A 84 7.80 -13.61 -8.96
N ASN A 85 7.68 -13.84 -7.64
CA ASN A 85 7.81 -15.16 -7.04
C ASN A 85 6.68 -16.12 -7.46
N ASP A 86 5.50 -15.57 -7.71
CA ASP A 86 4.30 -16.34 -8.05
C ASP A 86 3.99 -16.31 -9.56
N ASP A 87 4.86 -15.66 -10.36
CA ASP A 87 4.66 -15.42 -11.80
C ASP A 87 3.26 -14.85 -12.11
N ASN A 88 2.82 -13.89 -11.29
CA ASN A 88 1.45 -13.37 -11.32
C ASN A 88 1.36 -11.85 -11.38
N ILE A 89 2.43 -11.17 -11.82
CA ILE A 89 2.47 -9.71 -11.86
C ILE A 89 1.36 -9.13 -12.73
N ILE A 90 0.77 -8.04 -12.26
CA ILE A 90 -0.34 -7.34 -12.92
C ILE A 90 0.18 -6.01 -13.45
N ILE A 91 0.41 -5.97 -14.76
CA ILE A 91 0.76 -4.75 -15.50
C ILE A 91 -0.46 -4.35 -16.33
N GLY A 92 -0.69 -3.05 -16.45
CA GLY A 92 -1.77 -2.53 -17.26
C GLY A 92 -2.17 -1.13 -16.86
N ILE A 93 -3.28 -0.68 -17.44
CA ILE A 93 -3.96 0.56 -17.11
C ILE A 93 -5.23 0.28 -16.30
N GLU A 94 -5.71 1.30 -15.59
CA GLU A 94 -6.93 1.23 -14.79
C GLU A 94 -8.19 1.19 -15.67
N ASP A 95 -9.28 0.66 -15.11
CA ASP A 95 -10.57 0.47 -15.79
C ASP A 95 -11.25 1.79 -16.19
N GLU A 96 -10.92 2.89 -15.52
CA GLU A 96 -11.51 4.21 -15.79
C GLU A 96 -11.02 4.82 -17.12
N VAL A 97 -10.01 4.23 -17.75
CA VAL A 97 -9.47 4.70 -19.03
C VAL A 97 -10.29 4.14 -20.19
N GLU A 98 -10.95 5.03 -20.93
CA GLU A 98 -11.66 4.68 -22.16
C GLU A 98 -10.69 4.19 -23.24
N ILE A 99 -10.84 2.92 -23.64
CA ILE A 99 -10.05 2.29 -24.70
C ILE A 99 -10.94 1.50 -25.67
N PRO A 100 -10.53 1.36 -26.95
CA PRO A 100 -11.22 0.45 -27.86
C PRO A 100 -11.23 -0.99 -27.33
N GLU A 101 -12.34 -1.71 -27.51
CA GLU A 101 -12.51 -3.09 -27.02
C GLU A 101 -11.37 -4.04 -27.43
N ALA A 102 -10.80 -3.84 -28.62
CA ALA A 102 -9.67 -4.62 -29.13
C ALA A 102 -8.40 -4.51 -28.25
N PHE A 103 -8.32 -3.53 -27.34
CA PHE A 103 -7.20 -3.30 -26.43
C PHE A 103 -7.52 -3.66 -24.97
N CYS A 104 -8.64 -4.33 -24.71
CA CYS A 104 -9.07 -4.71 -23.36
C CYS A 104 -8.04 -5.58 -22.59
N PHE A 105 -7.07 -6.17 -23.29
CA PHE A 105 -5.94 -6.89 -22.69
C PHE A 105 -4.98 -5.99 -21.90
N LEU A 106 -5.05 -4.66 -22.08
CA LEU A 106 -4.27 -3.67 -21.32
C LEU A 106 -4.90 -3.34 -19.96
N LEU A 107 -6.18 -3.67 -19.75
CA LEU A 107 -6.87 -3.37 -18.49
C LEU A 107 -6.38 -4.31 -17.39
N LYS A 108 -5.99 -3.76 -16.23
CA LYS A 108 -5.53 -4.57 -15.09
C LYS A 108 -6.61 -5.53 -14.60
N SER A 109 -7.87 -5.11 -14.58
CA SER A 109 -9.01 -5.96 -14.16
C SER A 109 -9.22 -7.19 -15.04
N HIS A 110 -8.78 -7.12 -16.29
CA HIS A 110 -8.86 -8.23 -17.26
C HIS A 110 -7.65 -9.16 -17.18
N ASN A 111 -6.64 -8.83 -16.37
CA ASN A 111 -5.52 -9.74 -16.12
C ASN A 111 -6.04 -11.00 -15.42
N LYS A 112 -5.63 -12.18 -15.91
CA LYS A 112 -6.04 -13.49 -15.36
C LYS A 112 -5.67 -13.69 -13.88
N HIS A 113 -4.70 -12.92 -13.38
CA HIS A 113 -4.24 -12.97 -11.99
C HIS A 113 -4.88 -11.90 -11.10
N TYR A 114 -5.70 -11.01 -11.66
CA TYR A 114 -6.39 -9.98 -10.88
C TYR A 114 -7.29 -10.62 -9.83
N ARG A 115 -7.12 -10.18 -8.58
CA ARG A 115 -7.95 -10.56 -7.44
C ARG A 115 -8.14 -9.35 -6.54
N SER A 116 -9.35 -9.18 -6.02
CA SER A 116 -9.57 -8.21 -4.95
C SER A 116 -8.75 -8.60 -3.73
N VAL A 117 -7.97 -7.67 -3.22
CA VAL A 117 -7.21 -7.81 -1.96
C VAL A 117 -7.96 -7.22 -0.76
N ASN A 118 -9.17 -6.68 -0.96
CA ASN A 118 -10.01 -6.00 0.04
C ASN A 118 -9.30 -4.81 0.74
N LEU A 119 -8.38 -4.14 0.04
CA LEU A 119 -7.66 -2.97 0.56
C LEU A 119 -8.61 -1.85 0.98
N GLY A 120 -9.66 -1.58 0.19
CA GLY A 120 -10.64 -0.54 0.50
C GLY A 120 -11.31 -0.75 1.86
N GLU A 121 -11.75 -1.98 2.15
CA GLU A 121 -12.36 -2.35 3.44
C GLU A 121 -11.35 -2.19 4.59
N SER A 122 -10.15 -2.74 4.42
CA SER A 122 -9.07 -2.65 5.41
C SER A 122 -8.70 -1.20 5.76
N LEU A 123 -8.70 -0.28 4.80
CA LEU A 123 -8.49 1.16 5.05
C LEU A 123 -9.56 1.77 5.96
N PHE A 124 -10.81 1.31 5.90
CA PHE A 124 -11.88 1.82 6.77
C PHE A 124 -11.89 1.16 8.15
N GLU A 125 -11.54 -0.12 8.22
CA GLU A 125 -11.54 -0.90 9.46
C GLU A 125 -10.36 -0.55 10.37
N ASN A 126 -9.16 -0.29 9.81
CA ASN A 126 -7.96 -0.01 10.60
C ASN A 126 -7.87 1.45 11.04
N ASP A 127 -7.38 1.69 12.26
CA ASP A 127 -7.26 3.04 12.84
C ASP A 127 -5.89 3.69 12.59
N ASP A 128 -4.81 2.90 12.49
CA ASP A 128 -3.46 3.35 12.10
C ASP A 128 -3.11 2.82 10.71
N ILE A 129 -2.84 3.72 9.78
CA ILE A 129 -2.62 3.42 8.36
C ILE A 129 -1.31 4.07 7.93
N ILE A 130 -0.39 3.26 7.42
CA ILE A 130 0.95 3.71 7.04
C ILE A 130 1.20 3.46 5.55
N PHE A 131 1.44 4.54 4.82
CA PHE A 131 1.89 4.53 3.43
C PHE A 131 3.41 4.72 3.39
N PHE A 132 4.15 3.73 2.89
CA PHE A 132 5.61 3.83 2.79
C PHE A 132 6.06 3.75 1.34
N GLY A 133 6.74 4.78 0.83
CA GLY A 133 7.29 4.81 -0.52
C GLY A 133 6.24 4.79 -1.64
N HIS A 134 4.97 5.05 -1.32
CA HIS A 134 3.87 5.04 -2.26
C HIS A 134 3.54 6.47 -2.73
N SER A 135 3.46 6.69 -4.04
CA SER A 135 3.23 8.02 -4.62
C SER A 135 1.77 8.48 -4.55
N LEU A 136 0.85 7.55 -4.29
CA LEU A 136 -0.60 7.76 -4.39
C LEU A 136 -0.98 8.33 -5.77
N GLY A 137 -0.29 7.85 -6.80
CA GLY A 137 -0.44 8.31 -8.17
C GLY A 137 -1.77 7.88 -8.80
N LEU A 138 -2.00 8.38 -10.03
CA LEU A 138 -3.22 8.11 -10.80
C LEU A 138 -3.44 6.62 -11.07
N THR A 139 -2.37 5.86 -11.23
CA THR A 139 -2.41 4.41 -11.50
C THR A 139 -2.97 3.58 -10.36
N ASP A 140 -3.05 4.14 -9.14
CA ASP A 140 -3.53 3.42 -7.95
C ASP A 140 -4.69 4.18 -7.30
N TYR A 141 -5.21 5.18 -8.00
CA TYR A 141 -6.19 6.14 -7.48
C TYR A 141 -7.48 5.45 -7.01
N TYR A 142 -7.94 4.44 -7.76
CA TYR A 142 -9.16 3.70 -7.46
C TYR A 142 -9.12 3.06 -6.07
N TYR A 143 -7.97 2.58 -5.61
CA TYR A 143 -7.83 1.94 -4.30
C TYR A 143 -8.04 2.89 -3.12
N PHE A 144 -7.73 4.18 -3.30
CA PHE A 144 -7.62 5.15 -2.19
C PHE A 144 -8.63 6.29 -2.26
N SER A 145 -9.18 6.59 -3.44
CA SER A 145 -10.01 7.77 -3.68
C SER A 145 -11.21 7.83 -2.75
N ASN A 146 -11.95 6.73 -2.61
CA ASN A 146 -13.13 6.66 -1.75
C ASN A 146 -12.77 6.86 -0.26
N PHE A 147 -11.64 6.28 0.18
CA PHE A 147 -11.13 6.45 1.54
C PHE A 147 -10.81 7.93 1.82
N PHE A 148 -10.00 8.58 0.98
CA PHE A 148 -9.62 9.98 1.20
C PHE A 148 -10.78 10.95 0.99
N LEU A 149 -11.72 10.67 0.08
CA LEU A 149 -12.97 11.44 -0.07
C LEU A 149 -13.80 11.40 1.20
N THR A 150 -13.97 10.21 1.78
CA THR A 150 -14.73 10.00 3.02
C THR A 150 -14.04 10.67 4.20
N GLN A 151 -12.73 10.44 4.37
CA GLN A 151 -11.96 11.01 5.49
C GLN A 151 -11.84 12.53 5.44
N SER A 152 -12.02 13.14 4.27
CA SER A 152 -12.11 14.59 4.11
C SER A 152 -13.53 15.14 4.31
N GLY A 153 -14.51 14.29 4.59
CA GLY A 153 -15.91 14.65 4.80
C GLY A 153 -16.66 15.09 3.55
N ASN A 154 -16.17 14.71 2.35
CA ASN A 154 -16.87 15.00 1.10
C ASN A 154 -18.02 14.01 0.85
N ILE A 155 -17.96 12.81 1.45
CA ILE A 155 -19.05 11.85 1.45
C ILE A 155 -19.81 12.05 2.77
N ARG A 156 -21.13 12.27 2.68
CA ARG A 156 -22.02 12.38 3.85
C ARG A 156 -22.05 11.04 4.60
N SER A 157 -21.09 10.83 5.48
CA SER A 157 -21.13 9.80 6.52
C SER A 157 -21.45 10.49 7.83
N GLU A 158 -22.40 9.93 8.58
CA GLU A 158 -22.96 10.62 9.76
C GLU A 158 -21.97 10.75 10.92
N ASN A 159 -20.80 10.09 10.87
CA ASN A 159 -19.66 10.34 11.75
C ASN A 159 -18.36 9.86 11.07
N ILE A 160 -17.45 10.77 10.74
CA ILE A 160 -16.10 10.41 10.25
C ILE A 160 -15.32 9.84 11.44
N VAL A 161 -14.92 8.57 11.35
CA VAL A 161 -14.01 7.97 12.33
C VAL A 161 -12.61 8.48 12.04
N LYS A 162 -12.06 9.26 12.97
CA LYS A 162 -10.71 9.82 12.91
C LYS A 162 -9.69 8.69 12.75
N LYS A 163 -8.84 8.78 11.73
CA LYS A 163 -7.72 7.84 11.49
C LYS A 163 -6.38 8.49 11.80
N LYS A 164 -5.40 7.67 12.16
CA LYS A 164 -3.97 8.02 12.18
C LYS A 164 -3.38 7.59 10.84
N ILE A 165 -2.98 8.56 10.04
CA ILE A 165 -2.50 8.34 8.68
C ILE A 165 -1.05 8.82 8.63
N THR A 166 -0.12 7.89 8.42
CA THR A 166 1.30 8.22 8.29
C THR A 166 1.75 7.99 6.86
N ILE A 167 2.40 8.98 6.26
CA ILE A 167 3.01 8.86 4.94
C ILE A 167 4.51 9.04 5.07
N VAL A 168 5.28 8.07 4.59
CA VAL A 168 6.75 8.13 4.55
C VAL A 168 7.20 8.13 3.10
N THR A 169 7.92 9.18 2.70
CA THR A 169 8.36 9.40 1.31
C THR A 169 9.83 9.78 1.23
N TYR A 170 10.36 9.96 0.03
CA TYR A 170 11.80 10.18 -0.16
C TYR A 170 12.24 11.58 0.30
N ASN A 171 11.63 12.63 -0.25
CA ASN A 171 12.03 14.02 -0.04
C ASN A 171 10.82 14.97 0.00
N TYR A 172 11.05 16.25 0.31
CA TYR A 172 9.98 17.25 0.36
C TYR A 172 9.23 17.42 -0.97
N GLU A 173 9.91 17.34 -2.10
CA GLU A 173 9.26 17.37 -3.43
C GLU A 173 8.28 16.21 -3.62
N SER A 174 8.65 15.01 -3.18
CA SER A 174 7.75 13.84 -3.21
C SER A 174 6.57 14.04 -2.26
N ALA A 175 6.78 14.67 -1.09
CA ALA A 175 5.70 14.99 -0.16
C ALA A 175 4.72 16.01 -0.76
N GLU A 176 5.21 17.06 -1.41
CA GLU A 176 4.37 18.03 -2.12
C GLU A 176 3.56 17.37 -3.23
N ASN A 177 4.19 16.48 -4.02
CA ASN A 177 3.50 15.72 -5.06
C ASN A 177 2.38 14.85 -4.48
N ILE A 178 2.63 14.17 -3.35
CA ILE A 178 1.60 13.39 -2.65
C ILE A 178 0.45 14.31 -2.18
N LEU A 179 0.76 15.48 -1.61
CA LEU A 179 -0.27 16.44 -1.22
C LEU A 179 -1.12 16.92 -2.41
N LEU A 180 -0.51 17.11 -3.58
CA LEU A 180 -1.23 17.42 -4.81
C LEU A 180 -2.13 16.27 -5.26
N GLN A 181 -1.69 15.00 -5.13
CA GLN A 181 -2.54 13.84 -5.43
C GLN A 181 -3.71 13.73 -4.44
N LEU A 182 -3.46 13.86 -3.14
CA LEU A 182 -4.50 13.89 -2.11
C LEU A 182 -5.51 14.99 -2.39
N ARG A 183 -5.05 16.18 -2.80
CA ARG A 183 -5.89 17.31 -3.18
C ARG A 183 -6.78 17.02 -4.39
N LYS A 184 -6.33 16.19 -5.33
CA LYS A 184 -7.16 15.71 -6.44
C LYS A 184 -8.17 14.67 -5.93
N MET A 185 -7.71 13.69 -5.13
CA MET A 185 -8.53 12.64 -4.51
C MET A 185 -9.70 13.20 -3.72
N ASN A 186 -9.45 14.18 -2.86
CA ASN A 186 -10.44 14.64 -1.90
C ASN A 186 -11.26 15.87 -2.35
N ASN A 187 -11.39 16.09 -3.66
CA ASN A 187 -12.08 17.26 -4.21
C ASN A 187 -11.60 18.59 -3.60
N LYS A 188 -10.28 18.76 -3.50
CA LYS A 188 -9.62 19.98 -3.03
C LYS A 188 -9.80 20.25 -1.52
N SER A 189 -10.31 19.31 -0.75
CA SER A 189 -10.60 19.42 0.68
C SER A 189 -9.47 18.95 1.60
N THR A 190 -8.20 19.12 1.21
CA THR A 190 -7.04 18.67 1.99
C THR A 190 -7.00 19.22 3.41
N LEU A 191 -7.45 20.45 3.65
CA LEU A 191 -7.55 21.00 5.00
C LEU A 191 -8.44 20.13 5.90
N ARG A 192 -9.62 19.73 5.39
CA ARG A 192 -10.55 18.86 6.13
C ARG A 192 -9.95 17.47 6.38
N LEU A 193 -9.14 16.97 5.46
CA LEU A 193 -8.41 15.71 5.67
C LEU A 193 -7.52 15.81 6.92
N PHE A 194 -6.78 16.93 7.07
CA PHE A 194 -5.97 17.21 8.26
C PHE A 194 -6.81 17.47 9.52
N GLU A 195 -7.95 18.16 9.41
CA GLU A 195 -8.81 18.44 10.58
C GLU A 195 -9.48 17.18 11.13
N ASN A 196 -9.88 16.26 10.24
CA ASN A 196 -10.61 15.05 10.61
C ASN A 196 -9.69 13.88 11.01
N ASN A 197 -8.38 13.95 10.74
CA ASN A 197 -7.42 12.85 10.92
C ASN A 197 -6.15 13.31 11.65
N ASP A 198 -5.37 12.36 12.17
CA ASP A 198 -3.97 12.61 12.52
C ASP A 198 -3.11 12.23 11.32
N LEU A 199 -2.96 13.16 10.36
CA LEU A 199 -2.17 12.97 9.15
C LEU A 199 -0.75 13.52 9.35
N ARG A 200 0.25 12.65 9.26
CA ARG A 200 1.68 13.00 9.38
C ARG A 200 2.44 12.56 8.13
N ILE A 201 3.37 13.40 7.68
CA ILE A 201 4.23 13.10 6.52
C ILE A 201 5.70 13.22 6.93
N TYR A 202 6.47 12.16 6.68
CA TYR A 202 7.90 12.09 6.95
C TYR A 202 8.67 11.86 5.67
N CYS A 203 9.85 12.47 5.57
CA CYS A 203 10.77 12.33 4.45
C CYS A 203 12.06 11.66 4.91
N THR A 204 12.57 10.74 4.10
CA THR A 204 13.72 9.90 4.46
C THR A 204 15.07 10.52 4.09
N LYS A 205 15.08 11.56 3.25
CA LYS A 205 16.28 12.28 2.83
C LYS A 205 16.64 13.42 3.79
N GLU A 206 15.65 14.12 4.33
CA GLU A 206 15.82 15.32 5.14
C GLU A 206 16.04 14.97 6.62
N LYS A 207 17.17 15.41 7.17
CA LYS A 207 17.65 14.99 8.51
C LYS A 207 16.69 15.36 9.64
N ASP A 208 16.11 16.54 9.57
CA ASP A 208 15.09 17.02 10.50
C ASP A 208 13.84 16.13 10.44
N SER A 209 13.38 15.79 9.23
CA SER A 209 12.24 14.88 9.06
C SER A 209 12.55 13.46 9.54
N VAL A 210 13.77 12.96 9.31
CA VAL A 210 14.23 11.68 9.86
C VAL A 210 14.24 11.70 11.39
N THR A 211 14.62 12.82 12.01
CA THR A 211 14.59 12.96 13.48
C THR A 211 13.17 12.88 14.02
N GLN A 212 12.21 13.53 13.35
CA GLN A 212 10.79 13.44 13.71
C GLN A 212 10.23 12.03 13.48
N PHE A 213 10.66 11.37 12.41
CA PHE A 213 10.31 9.99 12.13
C PHE A 213 10.83 9.04 13.21
N ASP A 214 12.03 9.29 13.74
CA ASP A 214 12.60 8.50 14.84
C ASP A 214 11.76 8.63 16.11
N SER A 215 11.32 9.85 16.46
CA SER A 215 10.37 10.06 17.57
C SER A 215 9.03 9.36 17.32
N TYR A 216 8.52 9.39 16.09
CA TYR A 216 7.32 8.65 15.71
C TYR A 216 7.49 7.13 15.88
N LEU A 217 8.66 6.56 15.54
CA LEU A 217 8.91 5.14 15.77
C LEU A 217 8.88 4.78 17.26
N GLU A 218 9.35 5.67 18.14
CA GLU A 218 9.26 5.46 19.59
C GLU A 218 7.81 5.46 20.08
N GLU A 219 6.99 6.40 19.59
CA GLU A 219 5.53 6.43 19.85
C GLU A 219 4.87 5.14 19.36
N LEU A 220 5.15 4.73 18.13
CA LEU A 220 4.58 3.52 17.53
C LEU A 220 4.96 2.24 18.30
N ILE A 221 6.20 2.15 18.81
CA ILE A 221 6.62 1.03 19.66
C ILE A 221 5.80 0.98 20.95
N TYR A 222 5.49 2.13 21.54
CA TYR A 222 4.66 2.22 22.73
C TYR A 222 3.23 1.76 22.44
N ASP A 223 2.63 2.26 21.37
CA ASP A 223 1.26 1.92 20.93
C ASP A 223 1.12 0.41 20.70
N ILE A 224 2.02 -0.20 19.93
CA ILE A 224 2.03 -1.64 19.65
C ILE A 224 2.12 -2.47 20.94
N LYS A 225 2.97 -2.07 21.89
CA LYS A 225 3.11 -2.78 23.17
C LYS A 225 1.81 -2.73 23.98
N LYS A 226 1.13 -1.58 23.97
CA LYS A 226 -0.13 -1.38 24.67
C LYS A 226 -1.24 -2.25 24.07
N GLU A 227 -1.40 -2.24 22.75
CA GLU A 227 -2.41 -3.04 22.04
C GLU A 227 -2.21 -4.55 22.27
N ASN A 228 -0.98 -5.04 22.14
CA ASN A 228 -0.67 -6.45 22.39
C ASN A 228 -0.98 -6.86 23.84
N LEU A 229 -0.74 -5.98 24.81
CA LEU A 229 -1.07 -6.23 26.22
C LEU A 229 -2.60 -6.30 26.44
N GLU A 230 -3.35 -5.38 25.85
CA GLU A 230 -4.82 -5.37 25.91
C GLU A 230 -5.43 -6.64 25.29
N LEU A 231 -4.86 -7.10 24.17
CA LEU A 231 -5.24 -8.37 23.53
C LEU A 231 -4.95 -9.56 24.45
N ALA A 232 -3.77 -9.61 25.07
CA ALA A 232 -3.40 -10.69 25.99
C ALA A 232 -4.32 -10.76 27.21
N ILE A 233 -4.69 -9.61 27.79
CA ILE A 233 -5.65 -9.52 28.90
C ILE A 233 -7.03 -10.01 28.46
N THR A 234 -7.49 -9.61 27.27
CA THR A 234 -8.79 -10.00 26.73
C THR A 234 -8.87 -11.50 26.47
N LYS A 235 -7.83 -12.09 25.86
CA LYS A 235 -7.71 -13.54 25.64
C LYS A 235 -7.73 -14.30 26.98
N LYS A 236 -7.01 -13.84 28.00
CA LYS A 236 -6.99 -14.45 29.34
C LYS A 236 -8.39 -14.43 29.99
N ARG A 237 -9.11 -13.31 29.90
CA ARG A 237 -10.48 -13.19 30.43
C ARG A 237 -11.48 -14.09 29.69
N ALA A 238 -11.36 -14.21 28.37
CA ALA A 238 -12.20 -15.10 27.57
C ALA A 238 -11.93 -16.59 27.85
N GLY A 239 -10.66 -16.96 28.07
CA GLY A 239 -10.26 -18.32 28.44
C GLY A 239 -10.73 -18.75 29.84
N ILE A 240 -10.78 -17.83 30.81
CA ILE A 240 -11.28 -18.10 32.16
C ILE A 240 -12.80 -18.33 32.19
N ARG A 241 -13.56 -17.80 31.22
CA ARG A 241 -15.03 -17.95 31.15
C ARG A 241 -15.52 -19.30 30.60
N ARG A 242 -14.65 -20.20 30.14
CA ARG A 242 -15.02 -21.53 29.61
C ARG A 242 -14.88 -22.67 30.63
N ILE A 243 -14.62 -22.36 31.90
CA ILE A 243 -14.58 -23.34 32.99
C ILE A 243 -15.55 -22.86 34.06
N ASN A 244 -16.82 -23.26 33.95
CA ASN A 244 -17.81 -23.35 35.03
C ASN A 244 -19.05 -24.05 34.47
#